data_AF-A0A2Z2PB90-F1
#
_entry.id   AF-A0A2Z2PB90-F1
#
_cell.length_a   1.000
_cell.length_b   1.000
_cell.length_c   1.000
_cell.angle_alpha   90.00
_cell.angle_beta   90.00
_cell.angle_gamma   90.00
#
_symmetry.space_group_name_H-M   'P 1'
#
loop_
_entity.id
_entity.type
_entity.pdbx_description
1 polymer ?
#
loop_
_entity_poly.entity_id
_entity_poly.type
_entity_poly.pdbx_seq_one_letter_code
_entity_poly.pdbx_strand_id
1 'polypeptide(L)'
;MVRSPALPRPGALPGPRLIGAAALALALALVPVPVTAQDIAPVGDPIEVAITTGPLLPEEVLRSSALTFPSILEAFEREAAARSDQLAADGAFDLMLKGEYYDRLTGFYSGGFGKVEARQPLRPYGAEVYGSYRVSNGDFPTYENYNYTNALGEAKVGALFSLLRNRDIDSRRFAIEDTRLAAAQAQIDVMLVRLNVQHEALRAYWRWVAAGEEIRVFEELLEIAEARQIGLAREVGEGARARIALTENERNLLNRRARLEEAKRNFATAANSLAFYLRGSNGQMIVPTREQLPDLSRMNGIAPVDTLVANPMSEVIQSRPELTVFKVAIERANNRIALRRNDLQPSLNASVELSRDFGQLGPGGPGFDSTDTVVGLTFSVPLQRREARGRLQRAEAELRETELRQRRIADQITMELGNIIENLTAALKIADLAEAEVKQANAMVQAERTRFRLGAGEFFLVNQREEDAANAQVSAIRADLAGRLAEASYNAATMNLKALGLE
;
A
#
# COMPACT_ATOMS: atom_id res chain seq x y z
N MET A 1 74.46 40.20 -68.08
CA MET A 1 74.00 41.34 -67.24
C MET A 1 72.91 40.84 -66.32
N VAL A 2 73.24 40.63 -65.03
CA VAL A 2 72.76 41.36 -63.83
C VAL A 2 71.40 40.81 -63.33
N ARG A 3 71.39 39.80 -62.44
CA ARG A 3 71.40 39.80 -60.94
C ARG A 3 69.99 39.65 -60.33
N SER A 4 69.80 38.54 -59.59
CA SER A 4 68.84 38.37 -58.47
C SER A 4 69.11 39.41 -57.34
N PRO A 5 68.21 39.70 -56.37
CA PRO A 5 67.67 38.70 -55.41
C PRO A 5 66.29 38.95 -54.72
N ALA A 6 65.90 37.90 -53.96
CA ALA A 6 65.23 37.88 -52.64
C ALA A 6 63.70 37.99 -52.48
N LEU A 7 63.16 36.94 -51.83
CA LEU A 7 61.83 36.76 -51.23
C LEU A 7 61.54 37.69 -50.04
N PRO A 8 60.25 37.90 -49.67
CA PRO A 8 59.84 38.09 -48.29
C PRO A 8 58.98 36.93 -47.75
N ARG A 9 59.07 36.76 -46.42
CA ARG A 9 58.45 35.76 -45.54
C ARG A 9 56.92 35.96 -45.37
N PRO A 10 56.17 34.94 -44.93
CA PRO A 10 54.73 35.05 -44.67
C PRO A 10 54.46 35.84 -43.39
N GLY A 11 53.54 36.81 -43.48
CA GLY A 11 52.98 37.52 -42.34
C GLY A 11 52.05 36.63 -41.53
N ALA A 12 52.23 36.65 -40.22
CA ALA A 12 51.46 35.90 -39.24
C ALA A 12 49.97 36.28 -39.26
N LEU A 13 49.11 35.26 -39.28
CA LEU A 13 47.69 35.36 -38.93
C LEU A 13 47.58 35.76 -37.45
N PRO A 14 46.69 36.70 -37.07
CA PRO A 14 46.30 36.82 -35.67
C PRO A 14 45.44 35.61 -35.31
N GLY A 15 45.92 34.78 -34.39
CA GLY A 15 45.19 33.65 -33.84
C GLY A 15 43.90 34.08 -33.12
N PRO A 16 42.93 33.16 -32.96
CA PRO A 16 41.68 33.46 -32.27
C PRO A 16 42.00 33.84 -30.82
N ARG A 17 41.53 35.00 -30.40
CA ARG A 17 41.55 35.39 -28.98
C ARG A 17 40.60 34.46 -28.23
N LEU A 18 41.17 33.42 -27.62
CA LEU A 18 40.59 32.73 -26.48
C LEU A 18 40.39 33.75 -25.36
N ILE A 19 39.19 34.34 -25.29
CA ILE A 19 38.76 35.10 -24.12
C ILE A 19 38.32 34.08 -23.09
N GLY A 20 39.06 34.07 -21.98
CA GLY A 20 38.88 33.17 -20.86
C GLY A 20 37.47 33.21 -20.30
N ALA A 21 36.88 32.02 -20.17
CA ALA A 21 35.77 31.77 -19.28
C ALA A 21 36.27 31.98 -17.84
N ALA A 22 35.90 33.10 -17.22
CA ALA A 22 36.11 33.33 -15.81
C ALA A 22 34.87 34.00 -15.20
N ALA A 23 34.40 33.38 -14.11
CA ALA A 23 33.42 33.85 -13.13
C ALA A 23 31.93 33.72 -13.47
N LEU A 24 31.28 32.69 -12.91
CA LEU A 24 30.41 32.89 -11.74
C LEU A 24 30.11 31.52 -11.08
N ALA A 25 30.80 31.23 -9.98
CA ALA A 25 30.45 30.13 -9.08
C ALA A 25 29.80 30.74 -7.83
N LEU A 26 28.47 30.71 -7.77
CA LEU A 26 27.73 31.01 -6.54
C LEU A 26 27.17 29.67 -6.02
N ALA A 27 27.92 29.05 -5.11
CA ALA A 27 27.50 27.83 -4.42
C ALA A 27 26.57 28.21 -3.26
N LEU A 28 25.26 27.97 -3.41
CA LEU A 28 24.34 27.91 -2.27
C LEU A 28 24.45 26.52 -1.63
N ALA A 29 25.18 26.46 -0.51
CA ALA A 29 25.20 25.28 0.34
C ALA A 29 23.96 25.27 1.24
N LEU A 30 22.93 24.48 0.89
CA LEU A 30 21.93 24.05 1.86
C LEU A 30 22.44 22.77 2.53
N VAL A 31 22.70 22.88 3.82
CA VAL A 31 23.06 21.75 4.69
C VAL A 31 21.80 20.92 4.96
N PRO A 32 21.78 19.60 4.68
CA PRO A 32 20.68 18.75 5.10
C PRO A 32 20.75 18.56 6.62
N VAL A 33 19.62 18.84 7.30
CA VAL A 33 19.45 18.52 8.72
C VAL A 33 19.27 17.00 8.83
N PRO A 34 20.07 16.28 9.64
CA PRO A 34 19.90 14.85 9.83
C PRO A 34 18.56 14.60 10.52
N VAL A 35 17.73 13.77 9.91
CA VAL A 35 16.54 13.21 10.54
C VAL A 35 17.02 12.27 11.63
N THR A 36 16.83 12.67 12.89
CA THR A 36 17.02 11.78 14.04
C THR A 36 16.00 10.65 13.95
N ALA A 37 16.49 9.42 13.76
CA ALA A 37 15.69 8.22 13.93
C ALA A 37 15.09 8.23 15.33
N GLN A 38 13.76 8.15 15.42
CA GLN A 38 13.09 7.98 16.70
C GLN A 38 13.46 6.60 17.27
N ASP A 39 13.98 6.60 18.49
CA ASP A 39 14.17 5.39 19.28
C ASP A 39 12.79 4.76 19.56
N ILE A 40 12.49 3.69 18.83
CA ILE A 40 11.32 2.85 19.11
C ILE A 40 11.73 1.91 20.25
N ALA A 41 11.17 2.15 21.44
CA ALA A 41 11.33 1.24 22.57
C ALA A 41 10.83 -0.17 22.18
N PRO A 42 11.60 -1.25 22.46
CA PRO A 42 11.16 -2.59 22.12
C PRO A 42 9.95 -2.98 22.98
N VAL A 43 8.82 -3.24 22.33
CA VAL A 43 7.60 -3.74 22.96
C VAL A 43 7.76 -5.25 23.19
N GLY A 44 7.91 -5.69 24.45
CA GLY A 44 7.83 -7.10 24.85
C GLY A 44 9.03 -7.98 24.50
N ASP A 45 8.94 -9.27 24.85
CA ASP A 45 9.96 -10.27 24.51
C ASP A 45 10.19 -10.33 22.99
N PRO A 46 11.43 -10.66 22.54
CA PRO A 46 11.71 -10.84 21.12
C PRO A 46 10.70 -11.80 20.50
N ILE A 47 10.17 -11.46 19.32
CA ILE A 47 9.18 -12.26 18.60
C ILE A 47 9.60 -13.73 18.49
N GLU A 48 10.90 -13.97 18.34
CA GLU A 48 11.47 -15.32 18.26
C GLU A 48 11.28 -16.12 19.55
N VAL A 49 11.40 -15.49 20.72
CA VAL A 49 11.17 -16.15 22.01
C VAL A 49 9.68 -16.46 22.14
N ALA A 50 8.81 -15.46 21.93
CA ALA A 50 7.36 -15.64 22.02
C ALA A 50 6.83 -16.77 21.10
N ILE A 51 7.29 -16.83 19.85
CA ILE A 51 6.86 -17.86 18.90
C ILE A 51 7.42 -19.25 19.25
N THR A 52 8.58 -19.35 19.91
CA THR A 52 9.26 -20.64 20.14
C THR A 52 9.05 -21.22 21.54
N THR A 53 8.56 -20.44 22.50
CA THR A 53 8.38 -20.91 23.88
C THR A 53 6.90 -20.93 24.28
N GLY A 54 6.36 -22.14 24.46
CA GLY A 54 5.00 -22.33 25.02
C GLY A 54 3.89 -22.46 23.97
N PRO A 55 2.62 -22.40 24.40
CA PRO A 55 1.48 -22.44 23.49
C PRO A 55 1.42 -21.18 22.64
N LEU A 56 1.30 -21.34 21.31
CA LEU A 56 1.17 -20.24 20.36
C LEU A 56 -0.22 -19.62 20.49
N LEU A 57 -0.27 -18.33 20.80
CA LEU A 57 -1.49 -17.54 20.97
C LEU A 57 -1.83 -16.73 19.71
N PRO A 58 -3.11 -16.37 19.48
CA PRO A 58 -3.49 -15.60 18.29
C PRO A 58 -2.77 -14.24 18.22
N GLU A 59 -2.54 -13.59 19.36
CA GLU A 59 -1.88 -12.28 19.43
C GLU A 59 -0.44 -12.34 18.93
N GLU A 60 0.26 -13.47 19.12
CA GLU A 60 1.63 -13.67 18.67
C GLU A 60 1.71 -13.82 17.15
N VAL A 61 0.73 -14.52 16.55
CA VAL A 61 0.58 -14.64 15.10
C VAL A 61 0.26 -13.28 14.47
N LEU A 62 -0.67 -12.53 15.07
CA LEU A 62 -1.03 -11.19 14.61
C LEU A 62 0.18 -10.24 14.68
N ARG A 63 0.90 -10.24 15.81
CA ARG A 63 2.13 -9.46 15.98
C ARG A 63 3.20 -9.84 14.96
N SER A 64 3.43 -11.14 14.75
CA SER A 64 4.39 -11.65 13.76
C SER A 64 4.05 -11.16 12.35
N SER A 65 2.81 -11.38 11.92
CA SER A 65 2.36 -10.99 10.57
C SER A 65 2.35 -9.48 10.37
N ALA A 66 1.97 -8.68 11.38
CA ALA A 66 1.94 -7.22 11.30
C ALA A 66 3.33 -6.61 11.02
N LEU A 67 4.38 -7.25 11.53
CA LEU A 67 5.74 -6.73 11.47
C LEU A 67 6.56 -7.29 10.31
N THR A 68 6.24 -8.49 9.82
CA THR A 68 7.14 -9.24 8.93
C THR A 68 6.49 -9.67 7.62
N PHE A 69 5.17 -9.54 7.47
CA PHE A 69 4.49 -10.09 6.30
C PHE A 69 4.78 -9.26 5.03
N PRO A 70 5.26 -9.88 3.92
CA PRO A 70 5.75 -9.14 2.77
C PRO A 70 4.79 -8.13 2.17
N SER A 71 3.49 -8.43 2.05
CA SER A 71 2.56 -7.48 1.42
C SER A 71 2.32 -6.22 2.25
N ILE A 72 2.45 -6.30 3.58
CA ILE A 72 2.39 -5.12 4.47
C ILE A 72 3.64 -4.26 4.23
N LEU A 73 4.82 -4.88 4.20
CA LEU A 73 6.08 -4.19 3.90
C LEU A 73 6.06 -3.54 2.52
N GLU A 74 5.59 -4.25 1.49
CA GLU A 74 5.37 -3.69 0.14
C GLU A 74 4.43 -2.48 0.18
N ALA A 75 3.36 -2.52 0.98
CA ALA A 75 2.44 -1.40 1.09
C ALA A 75 3.11 -0.18 1.73
N PHE A 76 3.95 -0.36 2.76
CA PHE A 76 4.76 0.72 3.33
C PHE A 76 5.75 1.31 2.31
N GLU A 77 6.39 0.49 1.48
CA GLU A 77 7.27 0.98 0.41
C GLU A 77 6.49 1.76 -0.67
N ARG A 78 5.27 1.32 -1.04
CA ARG A 78 4.40 2.06 -1.95
C ARG A 78 3.96 3.41 -1.35
N GLU A 79 3.68 3.46 -0.06
CA GLU A 79 3.36 4.70 0.65
C GLU A 79 4.57 5.65 0.70
N ALA A 80 5.77 5.12 0.96
CA ALA A 80 7.01 5.90 0.92
C ALA A 80 7.30 6.45 -0.49
N ALA A 81 7.05 5.65 -1.54
CA ALA A 81 7.14 6.10 -2.92
C ALA A 81 6.14 7.22 -3.23
N ALA A 82 4.87 7.09 -2.82
CA ALA A 82 3.86 8.13 -3.02
C ALA A 82 4.20 9.45 -2.30
N ARG A 83 4.80 9.39 -1.10
CA ARG A 83 5.37 10.57 -0.42
C ARG A 83 6.54 11.19 -1.18
N SER A 84 7.37 10.36 -1.82
CA SER A 84 8.49 10.83 -2.63
C SER A 84 8.02 11.52 -3.92
N ASP A 85 6.92 11.05 -4.51
CA ASP A 85 6.28 11.71 -5.66
C ASP A 85 5.80 13.13 -5.32
N GLN A 86 5.38 13.36 -4.06
CA GLN A 86 5.04 14.71 -3.59
C GLN A 86 6.25 15.65 -3.60
N LEU A 87 7.41 15.17 -3.14
CA LEU A 87 8.67 15.92 -3.21
C LEU A 87 9.06 16.21 -4.67
N ALA A 88 8.89 15.22 -5.56
CA ALA A 88 9.15 15.40 -6.99
C ALA A 88 8.21 16.44 -7.62
N ALA A 89 6.93 16.49 -7.20
CA ALA A 89 5.98 17.51 -7.65
C ALA A 89 6.33 18.92 -7.15
N ASP A 90 6.87 19.04 -5.93
CA ASP A 90 7.39 20.32 -5.41
C ASP A 90 8.54 20.86 -6.27
N GLY A 91 9.35 19.98 -6.87
CA GLY A 91 10.44 20.33 -7.79
C GLY A 91 10.00 21.12 -9.03
N ALA A 92 8.70 21.16 -9.34
CA ALA A 92 8.15 22.05 -10.37
C ALA A 92 8.34 23.55 -10.06
N PHE A 93 8.70 23.90 -8.81
CA PHE A 93 9.00 25.25 -8.33
C PHE A 93 10.48 25.46 -7.99
N ASP A 94 11.36 24.52 -8.37
CA ASP A 94 12.79 24.65 -8.17
C ASP A 94 13.40 25.79 -8.99
N LEU A 95 14.50 26.32 -8.47
CA LEU A 95 15.33 27.28 -9.20
C LEU A 95 16.04 26.55 -10.36
N MET A 96 15.65 26.88 -11.59
CA MET A 96 16.26 26.34 -12.79
C MET A 96 17.38 27.28 -13.27
N LEU A 97 18.60 26.75 -13.38
CA LEU A 97 19.71 27.44 -14.05
C LEU A 97 19.86 26.92 -15.48
N LYS A 98 19.73 27.83 -16.46
CA LYS A 98 19.87 27.56 -17.89
C LYS A 98 21.08 28.32 -18.44
N GLY A 99 22.00 27.60 -19.06
CA GLY A 99 23.06 28.17 -19.89
C GLY A 99 22.68 28.07 -21.37
N GLU A 100 22.92 29.13 -22.12
CA GLU A 100 22.68 29.19 -23.56
C GLU A 100 23.90 29.81 -24.23
N TYR A 101 24.40 29.16 -25.28
CA TYR A 101 25.49 29.65 -26.10
C TYR A 101 25.05 29.62 -27.56
N TYR A 102 25.25 30.74 -28.23
CA TYR A 102 24.93 30.94 -29.63
C TYR A 102 26.14 31.54 -30.33
N ASP A 103 26.46 31.02 -31.50
CA ASP A 103 27.53 31.58 -32.33
C ASP A 103 27.22 31.40 -33.82
N ARG A 104 27.69 32.33 -34.64
CA ARG A 104 27.54 32.31 -36.09
C ARG A 104 28.89 32.04 -36.74
N LEU A 105 29.10 30.78 -37.11
CA LEU A 105 30.39 30.29 -37.63
C LEU A 105 30.68 30.72 -39.08
N THR A 106 29.65 31.05 -39.86
CA THR A 106 29.77 31.40 -41.29
C THR A 106 28.74 32.45 -41.69
N GLY A 107 29.04 33.22 -42.73
CA GLY A 107 28.15 34.25 -43.27
C GLY A 107 28.75 35.64 -43.16
N PHE A 108 27.97 36.66 -43.50
CA PHE A 108 28.41 38.06 -43.44
C PHE A 108 28.57 38.57 -42.00
N TYR A 109 27.74 38.06 -41.09
CA TYR A 109 27.72 38.45 -39.69
C TYR A 109 28.50 37.45 -38.83
N SER A 110 29.08 37.93 -37.72
CA SER A 110 29.95 37.18 -36.81
C SER A 110 29.44 37.15 -35.37
N GLY A 111 28.22 37.62 -35.12
CA GLY A 111 27.66 37.78 -33.79
C GLY A 111 27.46 36.47 -33.04
N GLY A 112 27.94 36.43 -31.80
CA GLY A 112 27.76 35.33 -30.86
C GLY A 112 27.44 35.85 -29.45
N PHE A 113 26.80 35.01 -28.63
CA PHE A 113 26.51 35.34 -27.23
C PHE A 113 26.57 34.12 -26.31
N GLY A 114 26.94 34.37 -25.06
CA GLY A 114 26.70 33.47 -23.93
C GLY A 114 25.69 34.09 -22.99
N LYS A 115 24.70 33.31 -22.56
CA LYS A 115 23.66 33.73 -21.61
C LYS A 115 23.54 32.69 -20.50
N VAL A 116 23.46 33.16 -19.27
CA VAL A 116 23.07 32.34 -18.10
C VAL A 116 21.79 32.93 -17.54
N GLU A 117 20.80 32.10 -17.26
CA GLU A 117 19.50 32.50 -16.72
C GLU A 117 19.14 31.60 -15.53
N ALA A 118 18.80 32.22 -14.40
CA ALA A 118 18.22 31.56 -13.24
C ALA A 118 16.73 31.93 -13.20
N ARG A 119 15.84 30.93 -13.17
CA ARG A 119 14.38 31.11 -13.25
C ARG A 119 13.70 30.26 -12.19
N GLN A 120 12.76 30.84 -11.47
CA GLN A 120 12.01 30.16 -10.43
C GLN A 120 10.51 30.47 -10.53
N PRO A 121 9.67 29.47 -10.76
CA PRO A 121 8.22 29.60 -10.60
C PRO A 121 7.88 29.88 -9.12
N LEU A 122 6.88 30.71 -8.88
CA LEU A 122 6.33 31.00 -7.56
C LEU A 122 4.92 30.42 -7.45
N ARG A 123 4.53 30.00 -6.23
CA ARG A 123 3.21 29.40 -5.97
C ARG A 123 2.02 30.34 -6.24
N PRO A 124 2.00 31.60 -5.80
CA PRO A 124 0.82 32.46 -6.03
C PRO A 124 0.79 33.02 -7.46
N TYR A 125 -0.43 33.21 -7.98
CA TYR A 125 -0.70 33.93 -9.24
C TYR A 125 -0.05 33.37 -10.51
N GLY A 126 0.37 32.10 -10.49
CA GLY A 126 1.15 31.52 -11.59
C GLY A 126 2.42 32.33 -11.88
N ALA A 127 2.97 32.99 -10.86
CA ALA A 127 4.05 33.93 -11.03
C ALA A 127 5.37 33.21 -11.31
N GLU A 128 6.28 33.88 -12.00
CA GLU A 128 7.61 33.37 -12.30
C GLU A 128 8.60 34.53 -12.21
N VAL A 129 9.70 34.34 -11.49
CA VAL A 129 10.79 35.32 -11.42
C VAL A 129 12.01 34.76 -12.10
N TYR A 130 12.77 35.61 -12.78
CA TYR A 130 14.00 35.20 -13.41
C TYR A 130 15.04 36.32 -13.42
N GLY A 131 16.30 35.93 -13.42
CA GLY A 131 17.44 36.79 -13.62
C GLY A 131 18.35 36.18 -14.67
N SER A 132 18.87 36.98 -15.59
CA SER A 132 19.82 36.52 -16.59
C SER A 132 20.96 37.49 -16.78
N TYR A 133 22.11 36.94 -17.15
CA TYR A 133 23.28 37.69 -17.53
C TYR A 133 23.73 37.21 -18.91
N ARG A 134 23.92 38.15 -19.83
CA ARG A 134 24.29 37.87 -21.22
C ARG A 134 25.51 38.69 -21.60
N VAL A 135 26.44 38.08 -22.31
CA VAL A 135 27.58 38.75 -22.93
C VAL A 135 27.61 38.37 -24.39
N SER A 136 27.70 39.35 -25.27
CA SER A 136 27.82 39.13 -26.70
C SER A 136 29.05 39.77 -27.31
N ASN A 137 29.41 39.30 -28.51
CA ASN A 137 30.51 39.79 -29.31
C ASN A 137 30.15 39.72 -30.80
N GLY A 138 31.04 40.29 -31.64
CA GLY A 138 30.84 40.32 -33.09
C GLY A 138 29.66 41.19 -33.50
N ASP A 139 29.25 41.04 -34.76
CA ASP A 139 28.20 41.85 -35.35
C ASP A 139 26.95 41.01 -35.66
N PHE A 140 25.81 41.50 -35.21
CA PHE A 140 24.47 40.98 -35.49
C PHE A 140 23.78 41.80 -36.60
N PRO A 141 22.94 41.15 -37.43
CA PRO A 141 22.04 41.84 -38.33
C PRO A 141 21.08 42.73 -37.56
N THR A 142 20.54 43.74 -38.24
CA THR A 142 19.65 44.74 -37.64
C THR A 142 18.38 44.15 -37.01
N TYR A 143 17.87 43.02 -37.51
CA TYR A 143 16.72 42.31 -36.92
C TYR A 143 17.07 41.45 -35.68
N GLU A 144 18.37 41.33 -35.35
CA GLU A 144 18.91 40.67 -34.16
C GLU A 144 19.57 41.67 -33.20
N ASN A 145 19.29 42.98 -33.35
CA ASN A 145 19.94 44.03 -32.56
C ASN A 145 19.76 43.84 -31.05
N TYR A 146 18.70 43.16 -30.61
CA TYR A 146 18.46 42.80 -29.21
C TYR A 146 19.50 41.83 -28.63
N ASN A 147 20.45 41.31 -29.42
CA ASN A 147 21.55 40.45 -28.95
C ASN A 147 22.82 41.20 -28.61
N TYR A 148 22.96 42.47 -29.01
CA TYR A 148 24.11 43.28 -28.58
C TYR A 148 24.07 43.54 -27.08
N THR A 149 25.25 43.56 -26.46
CA THR A 149 25.47 43.97 -25.08
C THR A 149 26.67 44.94 -25.02
N ASN A 150 26.85 45.65 -23.91
CA ASN A 150 28.11 46.36 -23.66
C ASN A 150 29.25 45.39 -23.33
N ALA A 151 30.47 45.92 -23.20
CA ALA A 151 31.69 45.13 -23.05
C ALA A 151 31.71 44.21 -21.80
N LEU A 152 30.95 44.55 -20.75
CA LEU A 152 30.77 43.73 -19.55
C LEU A 152 29.36 43.09 -19.48
N GLY A 153 28.66 42.98 -20.60
CA GLY A 153 27.38 42.28 -20.71
C GLY A 153 26.16 43.03 -20.17
N GLU A 154 25.02 42.38 -20.29
CA GLU A 154 23.70 42.81 -19.86
C GLU A 154 23.24 41.96 -18.68
N ALA A 155 22.80 42.59 -17.59
CA ALA A 155 21.99 41.92 -16.58
C ALA A 155 20.52 42.27 -16.77
N LYS A 156 19.66 41.26 -16.69
CA LYS A 156 18.21 41.40 -16.76
C LYS A 156 17.56 40.68 -15.59
N VAL A 157 16.58 41.31 -14.97
CA VAL A 157 15.68 40.68 -13.98
C VAL A 157 14.24 40.90 -14.42
N GLY A 158 13.42 39.87 -14.29
CA GLY A 158 12.04 39.91 -14.74
C GLY A 158 11.10 39.13 -13.83
N ALA A 159 9.84 39.52 -13.86
CA ALA A 159 8.74 38.82 -13.22
C ALA A 159 7.56 38.69 -14.20
N LEU A 160 6.95 37.51 -14.22
CA LEU A 160 5.74 37.20 -14.97
C LEU A 160 4.60 36.88 -14.00
N PHE A 161 3.38 37.28 -14.30
CA PHE A 161 2.18 36.99 -13.52
C PHE A 161 1.03 36.56 -14.43
N SER A 162 0.30 35.52 -14.06
CA SER A 162 -0.95 35.14 -14.72
C SER A 162 -2.14 35.81 -14.03
N LEU A 163 -2.88 36.63 -14.78
CA LEU A 163 -3.99 37.43 -14.25
C LEU A 163 -5.36 36.74 -14.39
N LEU A 164 -5.50 35.80 -15.33
CA LEU A 164 -6.73 35.03 -15.60
C LEU A 164 -6.45 33.51 -15.55
N ARG A 165 -6.31 32.85 -16.71
CA ARG A 165 -5.90 31.44 -16.78
C ARG A 165 -4.57 31.23 -16.05
N ASN A 166 -4.48 30.16 -15.27
CA ASN A 166 -3.31 29.81 -14.45
C ASN A 166 -3.04 30.75 -13.27
N ARG A 167 -4.01 31.61 -12.90
CA ARG A 167 -3.85 32.44 -11.69
C ARG A 167 -3.97 31.63 -10.41
N ASP A 168 -5.05 30.86 -10.27
CA ASP A 168 -5.40 30.17 -9.01
C ASP A 168 -5.02 28.68 -9.03
N ILE A 169 -5.14 28.03 -10.20
CA ILE A 169 -4.74 26.65 -10.43
C ILE A 169 -4.03 26.54 -11.77
N ASP A 170 -2.95 25.77 -11.81
CA ASP A 170 -2.23 25.41 -13.04
C ASP A 170 -1.77 23.96 -12.93
N SER A 171 -1.07 23.46 -13.95
CA SER A 171 -0.62 22.06 -13.99
C SER A 171 0.38 21.71 -12.88
N ARG A 172 1.23 22.65 -12.43
CA ARG A 172 2.22 22.42 -11.36
C ARG A 172 1.53 22.34 -10.00
N ARG A 173 0.67 23.32 -9.69
CA ARG A 173 -0.11 23.33 -8.43
C ARG A 173 -1.09 22.17 -8.35
N PHE A 174 -1.75 21.84 -9.47
CA PHE A 174 -2.58 20.65 -9.54
C PHE A 174 -1.77 19.38 -9.25
N ALA A 175 -0.55 19.25 -9.78
CA ALA A 175 0.29 18.07 -9.53
C ALA A 175 0.70 17.95 -8.05
N ILE A 176 1.01 19.06 -7.37
CA ILE A 176 1.27 19.04 -5.91
C ILE A 176 0.04 18.53 -5.15
N GLU A 177 -1.15 19.05 -5.47
CA GLU A 177 -2.37 18.63 -4.78
C GLU A 177 -2.74 17.17 -5.11
N ASP A 178 -2.58 16.75 -6.37
CA ASP A 178 -2.87 15.39 -6.81
C ASP A 178 -1.94 14.36 -6.16
N THR A 179 -0.64 14.67 -6.01
CA THR A 179 0.34 13.82 -5.34
C THR A 179 0.15 13.81 -3.82
N ARG A 180 -0.22 14.93 -3.20
CA ARG A 180 -0.65 14.97 -1.78
C ARG A 180 -1.83 14.04 -1.53
N LEU A 181 -2.87 14.11 -2.37
CA LEU A 181 -4.04 13.22 -2.27
C LEU A 181 -3.67 11.76 -2.56
N ALA A 182 -2.75 11.51 -3.50
CA ALA A 182 -2.24 10.16 -3.75
C ALA A 182 -1.48 9.58 -2.55
N ALA A 183 -0.68 10.37 -1.84
CA ALA A 183 0.01 9.95 -0.62
C ALA A 183 -0.99 9.65 0.52
N ALA A 184 -2.04 10.47 0.67
CA ALA A 184 -3.13 10.19 1.61
C ALA A 184 -3.91 8.91 1.25
N GLN A 185 -4.11 8.63 -0.03
CA GLN A 185 -4.70 7.37 -0.49
C GLN A 185 -3.80 6.18 -0.16
N ALA A 186 -2.49 6.28 -0.37
CA ALA A 186 -1.55 5.20 -0.09
C ALA A 186 -1.55 4.80 1.40
N GLN A 187 -1.77 5.75 2.31
CA GLN A 187 -1.97 5.46 3.75
C GLN A 187 -3.20 4.59 4.01
N ILE A 188 -4.30 4.87 3.31
CA ILE A 188 -5.53 4.09 3.41
C ILE A 188 -5.30 2.69 2.83
N ASP A 189 -4.58 2.59 1.72
CA ASP A 189 -4.23 1.31 1.09
C ASP A 189 -3.37 0.44 2.03
N VAL A 190 -2.41 1.01 2.76
CA VAL A 190 -1.65 0.31 3.81
C VAL A 190 -2.58 -0.25 4.87
N MET A 191 -3.55 0.53 5.35
CA MET A 191 -4.52 0.07 6.34
C MET A 191 -5.35 -1.10 5.82
N LEU A 192 -5.85 -1.03 4.58
CA LEU A 192 -6.61 -2.12 3.95
C LEU A 192 -5.78 -3.40 3.84
N VAL A 193 -4.52 -3.29 3.45
CA VAL A 193 -3.61 -4.45 3.38
C VAL A 193 -3.37 -5.05 4.77
N ARG A 194 -3.11 -4.21 5.78
CA ARG A 194 -2.94 -4.66 7.18
C ARG A 194 -4.18 -5.41 7.66
N LEU A 195 -5.37 -4.84 7.50
CA LEU A 195 -6.65 -5.46 7.89
C LEU A 195 -6.83 -6.83 7.23
N ASN A 196 -6.62 -6.94 5.91
CA ASN A 196 -6.77 -8.19 5.19
C ASN A 196 -5.76 -9.26 5.63
N VAL A 197 -4.50 -8.89 5.84
CA VAL A 197 -3.46 -9.83 6.29
C VAL A 197 -3.75 -10.33 7.70
N GLN A 198 -4.13 -9.44 8.63
CA GLN A 198 -4.47 -9.83 10.00
C GLN A 198 -5.71 -10.73 10.04
N HIS A 199 -6.74 -10.41 9.24
CA HIS A 199 -7.93 -11.22 9.10
C HIS A 199 -7.60 -12.64 8.64
N GLU A 200 -6.83 -12.79 7.56
CA GLU A 200 -6.47 -14.11 7.05
C GLU A 200 -5.49 -14.87 7.97
N ALA A 201 -4.58 -14.17 8.65
CA ALA A 201 -3.71 -14.76 9.67
C ALA A 201 -4.51 -15.35 10.83
N LEU A 202 -5.49 -14.60 11.35
CA LEU A 202 -6.37 -15.07 12.42
C LEU A 202 -7.22 -16.27 12.00
N ARG A 203 -7.72 -16.28 10.75
CA ARG A 203 -8.45 -17.43 10.19
C ARG A 203 -7.56 -18.65 10.05
N ALA A 204 -6.33 -18.49 9.58
CA ALA A 204 -5.37 -19.58 9.47
C ALA A 204 -5.04 -20.17 10.85
N TYR A 205 -4.88 -19.30 11.85
CA TYR A 205 -4.66 -19.71 13.24
C TYR A 205 -5.80 -20.60 13.76
N TRP A 206 -7.05 -20.15 13.69
CA TRP A 206 -8.17 -20.94 14.21
C TRP A 206 -8.38 -22.25 13.46
N ARG A 207 -8.14 -22.29 12.14
CA ARG A 207 -8.17 -23.55 11.37
C ARG A 207 -7.12 -24.55 11.84
N TRP A 208 -5.92 -24.06 12.16
CA TRP A 208 -4.83 -24.90 12.69
C TRP A 208 -5.16 -25.44 14.08
N VAL A 209 -5.69 -24.60 14.98
CA VAL A 209 -6.15 -25.03 16.30
C VAL A 209 -7.22 -26.10 16.20
N ALA A 210 -8.27 -25.88 15.40
CA ALA A 210 -9.36 -26.84 15.20
C ALA A 210 -8.88 -28.18 14.62
N ALA A 211 -7.97 -28.14 13.64
CA ALA A 211 -7.37 -29.37 13.09
C ALA A 211 -6.56 -30.15 14.14
N GLY A 212 -5.93 -29.44 15.09
CA GLY A 212 -5.22 -30.04 16.21
C GLY A 212 -6.15 -30.74 17.20
N GLU A 213 -7.32 -30.15 17.49
CA GLU A 213 -8.35 -30.77 18.33
C GLU A 213 -8.98 -32.00 17.66
N GLU A 214 -9.21 -31.97 16.34
CA GLU A 214 -9.73 -33.14 15.61
C GLU A 214 -8.79 -34.36 15.74
N ILE A 215 -7.47 -34.15 15.77
CA ILE A 215 -6.51 -35.23 16.02
C ILE A 215 -6.73 -35.84 17.40
N ARG A 216 -6.92 -35.02 18.45
CA ARG A 216 -7.11 -35.51 19.83
C ARG A 216 -8.34 -36.42 19.91
N VAL A 217 -9.45 -36.03 19.29
CA VAL A 217 -10.68 -36.85 19.25
C VAL A 217 -10.45 -38.22 18.59
N PHE A 218 -9.75 -38.25 17.45
CA PHE A 218 -9.50 -39.52 16.76
C PHE A 218 -8.45 -40.40 17.46
N GLU A 219 -7.48 -39.81 18.15
CA GLU A 219 -6.54 -40.56 18.99
C GLU A 219 -7.24 -41.20 20.18
N GLU A 220 -8.07 -40.46 20.92
CA GLU A 220 -8.88 -41.00 22.02
C GLU A 220 -9.79 -42.14 21.52
N LEU A 221 -10.44 -41.95 20.37
CA LEU A 221 -11.28 -42.97 19.77
C LEU A 221 -10.46 -44.21 19.38
N LEU A 222 -9.25 -44.05 18.86
CA LEU A 222 -8.37 -45.18 18.52
C LEU A 222 -7.89 -45.92 19.77
N GLU A 223 -7.47 -45.21 20.81
CA GLU A 223 -7.02 -45.79 22.08
C GLU A 223 -8.11 -46.68 22.71
N ILE A 224 -9.37 -46.21 22.69
CA ILE A 224 -10.53 -46.99 23.16
C ILE A 224 -10.68 -48.31 22.36
N ALA A 225 -10.47 -48.28 21.04
CA ALA A 225 -10.57 -49.48 20.19
C ALA A 225 -9.40 -50.45 20.40
N GLU A 226 -8.19 -49.93 20.65
CA GLU A 226 -6.99 -50.73 20.90
C GLU A 226 -7.07 -51.45 22.25
N ALA A 227 -7.45 -50.74 23.33
CA ALA A 227 -7.68 -51.34 24.64
C ALA A 227 -8.73 -52.47 24.58
N ARG A 228 -9.75 -52.28 23.74
CA ARG A 228 -10.83 -53.24 23.51
C ARG A 228 -10.39 -54.48 22.72
N GLN A 229 -9.51 -54.34 21.72
CA GLN A 229 -8.96 -55.47 20.97
C GLN A 229 -8.28 -56.48 21.91
N ILE A 230 -7.55 -55.97 22.92
CA ILE A 230 -6.87 -56.80 23.92
C ILE A 230 -7.89 -57.62 24.73
N GLY A 231 -8.99 -56.99 25.16
CA GLY A 231 -10.06 -57.67 25.90
C GLY A 231 -10.76 -58.75 25.07
N LEU A 232 -11.16 -58.41 23.84
CA LEU A 232 -11.83 -59.36 22.94
C LEU A 232 -10.92 -60.55 22.58
N ALA A 233 -9.62 -60.33 22.39
CA ALA A 233 -8.68 -61.40 22.09
C ALA A 233 -8.61 -62.44 23.21
N ARG A 234 -8.67 -61.98 24.47
CA ARG A 234 -8.75 -62.85 25.65
C ARG A 234 -10.05 -63.64 25.68
N GLU A 235 -11.20 -62.98 25.53
CA GLU A 235 -12.53 -63.64 25.55
C GLU A 235 -12.68 -64.69 24.45
N VAL A 236 -12.17 -64.43 23.24
CA VAL A 236 -12.17 -65.42 22.16
C VAL A 236 -11.21 -66.58 22.45
N GLY A 237 -10.03 -66.31 23.04
CA GLY A 237 -9.08 -67.34 23.45
C GLY A 237 -9.61 -68.28 24.53
N GLU A 238 -10.46 -67.75 25.42
CA GLU A 238 -11.17 -68.50 26.47
C GLU A 238 -12.45 -69.18 25.98
N GLY A 239 -12.83 -68.97 24.71
CA GLY A 239 -14.05 -69.53 24.12
C GLY A 239 -15.35 -68.83 24.55
N ALA A 240 -15.27 -67.72 25.28
CA ALA A 240 -16.41 -66.94 25.75
C ALA A 240 -17.05 -66.07 24.64
N ARG A 241 -16.34 -65.83 23.53
CA ARG A 241 -16.86 -65.11 22.36
C ARG A 241 -16.47 -65.76 21.02
N ALA A 242 -17.31 -65.52 20.01
CA ALA A 242 -17.04 -65.94 18.64
C ALA A 242 -15.94 -65.09 17.98
N ARG A 243 -15.08 -65.72 17.17
CA ARG A 243 -13.96 -65.08 16.45
C ARG A 243 -14.39 -63.91 15.56
N ILE A 244 -15.63 -63.92 15.05
CA ILE A 244 -16.17 -62.83 14.23
C ILE A 244 -16.10 -61.46 14.93
N ALA A 245 -16.17 -61.41 16.26
CA ALA A 245 -16.04 -60.17 17.03
C ALA A 245 -14.64 -59.54 16.90
N LEU A 246 -13.59 -60.35 16.72
CA LEU A 246 -12.23 -59.84 16.45
C LEU A 246 -12.14 -59.22 15.07
N THR A 247 -12.72 -59.87 14.05
CA THR A 247 -12.73 -59.36 12.68
C THR A 247 -13.51 -58.04 12.60
N GLU A 248 -14.62 -57.92 13.32
CA GLU A 248 -15.40 -56.68 13.42
C GLU A 248 -14.60 -55.55 14.10
N ASN A 249 -13.94 -55.83 15.22
CA ASN A 249 -13.12 -54.83 15.90
C ASN A 249 -11.88 -54.42 15.08
N GLU A 250 -11.26 -55.36 14.37
CA GLU A 250 -10.13 -55.09 13.46
C GLU A 250 -10.54 -54.16 12.32
N ARG A 251 -11.72 -54.36 11.72
CA ARG A 251 -12.28 -53.41 10.73
C ARG A 251 -12.47 -52.02 11.34
N ASN A 252 -13.00 -51.91 12.56
CA ASN A 252 -13.20 -50.62 13.23
C ASN A 252 -11.86 -49.92 13.52
N LEU A 253 -10.85 -50.67 13.92
CA LEU A 253 -9.51 -50.17 14.21
C LEU A 253 -8.81 -49.67 12.93
N LEU A 254 -8.96 -50.36 11.80
CA LEU A 254 -8.48 -49.89 10.50
C LEU A 254 -9.16 -48.57 10.08
N ASN A 255 -10.47 -48.45 10.27
CA ASN A 255 -11.21 -47.22 9.97
C ASN A 255 -10.74 -46.05 10.86
N ARG A 256 -10.64 -46.27 12.18
CA ARG A 256 -10.16 -45.25 13.14
C ARG A 256 -8.74 -44.78 12.82
N ARG A 257 -7.83 -45.71 12.45
CA ARG A 257 -6.48 -45.37 11.97
C ARG A 257 -6.50 -44.52 10.70
N ALA A 258 -7.33 -44.88 9.72
CA ALA A 258 -7.45 -44.11 8.47
C ALA A 258 -7.93 -42.67 8.74
N ARG A 259 -8.92 -42.48 9.62
CA ARG A 259 -9.40 -41.14 10.03
C ARG A 259 -8.34 -40.33 10.75
N LEU A 260 -7.56 -40.97 11.64
CA LEU A 260 -6.46 -40.31 12.33
C LEU A 260 -5.38 -39.83 11.34
N GLU A 261 -5.00 -40.65 10.37
CA GLU A 261 -4.02 -40.26 9.34
C GLU A 261 -4.55 -39.12 8.45
N GLU A 262 -5.84 -39.11 8.15
CA GLU A 262 -6.50 -37.98 7.49
C GLU A 262 -6.45 -36.69 8.33
N ALA A 263 -6.78 -36.76 9.62
CA ALA A 263 -6.70 -35.62 10.53
C ALA A 263 -5.28 -35.07 10.64
N LYS A 264 -4.26 -35.95 10.73
CA LYS A 264 -2.83 -35.56 10.72
C LYS A 264 -2.43 -34.82 9.45
N ARG A 265 -2.88 -35.30 8.28
CA ARG A 265 -2.65 -34.62 6.99
C ARG A 265 -3.32 -33.24 6.95
N ASN A 266 -4.55 -33.15 7.44
CA ASN A 266 -5.29 -31.88 7.49
C ASN A 266 -4.60 -30.88 8.44
N PHE A 267 -4.12 -31.32 9.60
CA PHE A 267 -3.33 -30.50 10.52
C PHE A 267 -2.03 -30.01 9.89
N ALA A 268 -1.27 -30.88 9.22
CA ALA A 268 -0.05 -30.48 8.52
C ALA A 268 -0.34 -29.41 7.45
N THR A 269 -1.47 -29.54 6.75
CA THR A 269 -1.91 -28.55 5.76
C THR A 269 -2.26 -27.21 6.42
N ALA A 270 -3.02 -27.24 7.52
CA ALA A 270 -3.37 -26.04 8.28
C ALA A 270 -2.14 -25.37 8.91
N ALA A 271 -1.18 -26.15 9.41
CA ALA A 271 0.10 -25.65 9.93
C ALA A 271 0.90 -24.94 8.85
N ASN A 272 0.98 -25.51 7.64
CA ASN A 272 1.63 -24.85 6.50
C ASN A 272 0.90 -23.55 6.08
N SER A 273 -0.43 -23.54 6.11
CA SER A 273 -1.21 -22.32 5.86
C SER A 273 -0.96 -21.24 6.92
N LEU A 274 -0.84 -21.60 8.19
CA LEU A 274 -0.49 -20.67 9.26
C LEU A 274 0.97 -20.18 9.15
N ALA A 275 1.90 -21.05 8.77
CA ALA A 275 3.31 -20.72 8.56
C ALA A 275 3.54 -19.62 7.52
N PHE A 276 2.60 -19.45 6.59
CA PHE A 276 2.65 -18.36 5.62
C PHE A 276 2.59 -16.97 6.28
N TYR A 277 1.82 -16.86 7.38
CA TYR A 277 1.64 -15.64 8.18
C TYR A 277 2.56 -15.59 9.41
N LEU A 278 2.94 -16.75 9.95
CA LEU A 278 3.85 -16.86 11.10
C LEU A 278 5.31 -16.86 10.63
N ARG A 279 6.00 -15.74 10.84
CA ARG A 279 7.39 -15.53 10.40
C ARG A 279 8.28 -15.01 11.53
N GLY A 280 9.55 -15.41 11.49
CA GLY A 280 10.59 -14.87 12.37
C GLY A 280 11.00 -13.46 11.98
N SER A 281 11.84 -12.81 12.79
CA SER A 281 12.33 -11.44 12.52
C SER A 281 13.09 -11.32 11.20
N ASN A 282 13.70 -12.43 10.74
CA ASN A 282 14.40 -12.54 9.48
C ASN A 282 13.47 -12.77 8.26
N GLY A 283 12.15 -12.77 8.46
CA GLY A 283 11.13 -12.98 7.43
C GLY A 283 10.92 -14.43 7.00
N GLN A 284 11.64 -15.40 7.57
CA GLN A 284 11.46 -16.83 7.27
C GLN A 284 10.18 -17.36 7.90
N MET A 285 9.49 -18.25 7.16
CA MET A 285 8.28 -18.93 7.64
C MET A 285 8.63 -19.90 8.76
N ILE A 286 7.80 -19.91 9.80
CA ILE A 286 7.90 -20.84 10.93
C ILE A 286 6.68 -21.75 10.88
N VAL A 287 6.90 -23.07 10.78
CA VAL A 287 5.81 -24.04 10.80
C VAL A 287 5.49 -24.37 12.26
N PRO A 288 4.27 -24.07 12.74
CA PRO A 288 3.90 -24.39 14.11
C PRO A 288 3.69 -25.89 14.29
N THR A 289 4.08 -26.37 15.45
CA THR A 289 4.09 -27.78 15.87
C THR A 289 2.90 -28.09 16.76
N ARG A 290 2.61 -29.37 16.96
CA ARG A 290 1.46 -29.79 17.78
C ARG A 290 1.61 -29.39 19.25
N GLU A 291 2.84 -29.35 19.74
CA GLU A 291 3.21 -29.00 21.12
C GLU A 291 2.90 -27.54 21.45
N GLN A 292 2.77 -26.70 20.42
CA GLN A 292 2.41 -25.29 20.55
C GLN A 292 0.89 -25.07 20.54
N LEU A 293 0.06 -26.11 20.41
CA LEU A 293 -1.39 -25.95 20.46
C LEU A 293 -1.81 -25.38 21.82
N PRO A 294 -2.70 -24.37 21.84
CA PRO A 294 -3.19 -23.81 23.09
C PRO A 294 -4.11 -24.77 23.84
N ASP A 295 -4.27 -24.51 25.13
CA ASP A 295 -5.33 -25.10 25.95
C ASP A 295 -6.61 -24.26 25.78
N LEU A 296 -7.56 -24.75 24.99
CA LEU A 296 -8.83 -24.07 24.71
C LEU A 296 -9.65 -23.78 25.99
N SER A 297 -9.49 -24.58 27.05
CA SER A 297 -10.20 -24.35 28.32
C SER A 297 -9.76 -23.08 29.05
N ARG A 298 -8.58 -22.56 28.70
CA ARG A 298 -8.00 -21.33 29.26
C ARG A 298 -8.18 -20.13 28.32
N MET A 299 -8.75 -20.34 27.14
CA MET A 299 -9.00 -19.27 26.18
C MET A 299 -10.35 -18.63 26.44
N ASN A 300 -10.44 -17.34 26.11
CA ASN A 300 -11.73 -16.65 26.13
C ASN A 300 -12.65 -17.24 25.05
N GLY A 301 -13.90 -17.47 25.44
CA GLY A 301 -14.97 -17.79 24.49
C GLY A 301 -15.31 -16.60 23.60
N ILE A 302 -16.09 -16.86 22.55
CA ILE A 302 -16.59 -15.82 21.66
C ILE A 302 -17.58 -14.95 22.44
N ALA A 303 -17.46 -13.62 22.31
CA ALA A 303 -18.38 -12.70 22.98
C ALA A 303 -19.82 -12.86 22.42
N PRO A 304 -20.87 -12.64 23.25
CA PRO A 304 -22.26 -12.73 22.76
C PRO A 304 -22.51 -11.77 21.59
N VAL A 305 -23.35 -12.18 20.63
CA VAL A 305 -23.68 -11.39 19.43
C VAL A 305 -24.10 -9.96 19.78
N ASP A 306 -24.95 -9.80 20.78
CA ASP A 306 -25.46 -8.48 21.19
C ASP A 306 -24.35 -7.52 21.66
N THR A 307 -23.26 -8.07 22.20
CA THR A 307 -22.08 -7.28 22.60
C THR A 307 -21.19 -6.93 21.42
N LEU A 308 -21.08 -7.84 20.44
CA LEU A 308 -20.29 -7.63 19.22
C LEU A 308 -20.97 -6.59 18.31
N VAL A 309 -22.30 -6.69 18.14
CA VAL A 309 -23.09 -5.86 17.22
C VAL A 309 -23.72 -4.62 17.90
N ALA A 310 -22.99 -4.02 18.84
CA ALA A 310 -23.51 -2.87 19.60
C ALA A 310 -23.58 -1.57 18.79
N ASN A 311 -22.71 -1.40 17.78
CA ASN A 311 -22.62 -0.18 16.99
C ASN A 311 -23.65 -0.14 15.85
N PRO A 312 -24.30 1.01 15.59
CA PRO A 312 -25.21 1.15 14.45
C PRO A 312 -24.51 0.84 13.12
N MET A 313 -25.14 -0.01 12.31
CA MET A 313 -24.58 -0.45 11.01
C MET A 313 -24.23 0.73 10.08
N SER A 314 -25.01 1.81 10.13
CA SER A 314 -24.76 3.03 9.35
C SER A 314 -23.43 3.71 9.71
N GLU A 315 -23.03 3.69 10.98
CA GLU A 315 -21.77 4.30 11.43
C GLU A 315 -20.58 3.46 10.97
N VAL A 316 -20.69 2.13 11.08
CA VAL A 316 -19.69 1.18 10.60
C VAL A 316 -19.46 1.34 9.10
N ILE A 317 -20.52 1.45 8.29
CA ILE A 317 -20.39 1.60 6.84
C ILE A 317 -19.66 2.91 6.50
N GLN A 318 -19.97 4.02 7.17
CA GLN A 318 -19.39 5.32 6.85
C GLN A 318 -17.92 5.46 7.23
N SER A 319 -17.44 4.70 8.22
CA SER A 319 -16.04 4.69 8.67
C SER A 319 -15.13 3.78 7.82
N ARG A 320 -15.69 3.00 6.89
CA ARG A 320 -14.94 2.05 6.07
C ARG A 320 -13.81 2.72 5.24
N PRO A 321 -12.58 2.16 5.22
CA PRO A 321 -11.47 2.77 4.49
C PRO A 321 -11.70 2.72 2.99
N GLU A 322 -12.39 1.68 2.49
CA GLU A 322 -12.75 1.53 1.07
C GLU A 322 -13.56 2.74 0.58
N LEU A 323 -14.49 3.26 1.40
CA LEU A 323 -15.27 4.46 1.05
C LEU A 323 -14.44 5.73 1.17
N THR A 324 -13.43 5.75 2.05
CA THR A 324 -12.50 6.87 2.17
C THR A 324 -11.59 6.98 0.94
N VAL A 325 -11.16 5.87 0.34
CA VAL A 325 -10.47 5.86 -0.96
C VAL A 325 -11.32 6.56 -2.03
N PHE A 326 -12.63 6.28 -2.08
CA PHE A 326 -13.52 6.96 -3.03
C PHE A 326 -13.71 8.46 -2.73
N LYS A 327 -13.73 8.88 -1.46
CA LYS A 327 -13.75 10.31 -1.10
C LYS A 327 -12.54 11.03 -1.69
N VAL A 328 -11.34 10.46 -1.53
CA VAL A 328 -10.10 11.00 -2.10
C VAL A 328 -10.14 10.99 -3.64
N ALA A 329 -10.63 9.91 -4.26
CA ALA A 329 -10.76 9.83 -5.72
C ALA A 329 -11.71 10.89 -6.29
N ILE A 330 -12.83 11.15 -5.61
CA ILE A 330 -13.79 12.21 -5.97
C ILE A 330 -13.15 13.59 -5.83
N GLU A 331 -12.38 13.83 -4.77
CA GLU A 331 -11.64 15.08 -4.59
C GLU A 331 -10.62 15.32 -5.71
N ARG A 332 -9.83 14.30 -6.08
CA ARG A 332 -8.91 14.36 -7.23
C ARG A 332 -9.63 14.65 -8.54
N ALA A 333 -10.79 14.02 -8.76
CA ALA A 333 -11.63 14.27 -9.95
C ALA A 333 -12.17 15.72 -9.98
N ASN A 334 -12.59 16.26 -8.83
CA ASN A 334 -13.03 17.66 -8.70
C ASN A 334 -11.89 18.64 -8.97
N ASN A 335 -10.69 18.40 -8.42
CA ASN A 335 -9.50 19.20 -8.69
C ASN A 335 -9.13 19.18 -10.18
N ARG A 336 -9.30 18.03 -10.84
CA ARG A 336 -9.11 17.90 -12.29
C ARG A 336 -10.14 18.71 -13.07
N ILE A 337 -11.41 18.69 -12.69
CA ILE A 337 -12.46 19.53 -13.28
C ILE A 337 -12.10 21.02 -13.11
N ALA A 338 -11.64 21.44 -11.93
CA ALA A 338 -11.21 22.82 -11.68
C ALA A 338 -10.07 23.23 -12.63
N LEU A 339 -9.06 22.38 -12.82
CA LEU A 339 -7.98 22.61 -13.79
C LEU A 339 -8.53 22.72 -15.23
N ARG A 340 -9.45 21.84 -15.65
CA ARG A 340 -10.02 21.89 -17.00
C ARG A 340 -10.96 23.08 -17.23
N ARG A 341 -11.63 23.56 -16.19
CA ARG A 341 -12.37 24.83 -16.23
C ARG A 341 -11.42 26.01 -16.36
N ASN A 342 -10.28 26.00 -15.68
CA ASN A 342 -9.22 26.99 -15.85
C ASN A 342 -8.67 27.00 -17.30
N ASP A 343 -8.50 25.84 -17.93
CA ASP A 343 -8.05 25.74 -19.34
C ASP A 343 -8.98 26.47 -20.35
N LEU A 344 -10.25 26.69 -20.01
CA LEU A 344 -11.22 27.42 -20.85
C LEU A 344 -11.10 28.95 -20.76
N GLN A 345 -10.39 29.46 -19.75
CA GLN A 345 -10.18 30.88 -19.55
C GLN A 345 -9.18 31.45 -20.57
N PRO A 346 -9.32 32.72 -20.97
CA PRO A 346 -8.27 33.42 -21.71
C PRO A 346 -6.97 33.50 -20.91
N SER A 347 -5.84 33.43 -21.61
CA SER A 347 -4.53 33.75 -21.02
C SER A 347 -4.36 35.26 -21.02
N LEU A 348 -4.18 35.85 -19.84
CA LEU A 348 -3.77 37.24 -19.69
C LEU A 348 -2.58 37.26 -18.74
N ASN A 349 -1.40 37.57 -19.26
CA ASN A 349 -0.16 37.60 -18.49
C ASN A 349 0.38 39.02 -18.43
N ALA A 350 0.84 39.43 -17.24
CA ALA A 350 1.61 40.65 -17.04
C ALA A 350 3.10 40.32 -16.89
N SER A 351 3.95 41.17 -17.43
CA SER A 351 5.41 41.06 -17.36
C SER A 351 6.00 42.40 -16.97
N VAL A 352 7.02 42.35 -16.12
CA VAL A 352 7.87 43.50 -15.79
C VAL A 352 9.31 43.03 -15.90
N GLU A 353 10.10 43.72 -16.71
CA GLU A 353 11.53 43.46 -16.91
C GLU A 353 12.32 44.72 -16.65
N LEU A 354 13.46 44.54 -15.98
CA LEU A 354 14.49 45.56 -15.79
C LEU A 354 15.78 45.00 -16.39
N SER A 355 16.40 45.74 -17.31
CA SER A 355 17.69 45.37 -17.88
C SER A 355 18.66 46.53 -17.86
N ARG A 356 19.95 46.19 -17.77
CA ARG A 356 21.04 47.16 -17.84
C ARG A 356 22.29 46.50 -18.39
N ASP A 357 22.90 47.18 -19.35
CA ASP A 357 24.23 46.86 -19.85
C ASP A 357 25.32 47.52 -19.01
N PHE A 358 26.49 46.87 -18.95
CA PHE A 358 27.64 47.31 -18.16
C PHE A 358 28.92 47.39 -19.01
N GLY A 359 29.83 48.28 -18.61
CA GLY A 359 31.15 48.42 -19.24
C GLY A 359 31.19 49.46 -20.35
N GLN A 360 32.25 49.40 -21.16
CA GLN A 360 32.39 50.29 -22.31
C GLN A 360 31.32 50.02 -23.35
N LEU A 361 30.99 51.06 -24.10
CA LEU A 361 29.95 51.01 -25.12
C LEU A 361 30.25 49.90 -26.15
N GLY A 362 29.29 48.97 -26.28
CA GLY A 362 29.39 47.86 -27.21
C GLY A 362 29.05 48.24 -28.66
N PRO A 363 29.21 47.30 -29.62
CA PRO A 363 28.93 47.53 -31.04
C PRO A 363 27.48 47.92 -31.34
N GLY A 364 26.53 47.66 -30.42
CA GLY A 364 25.13 48.08 -30.52
C GLY A 364 24.90 49.59 -30.39
N GLY A 365 25.89 50.36 -29.92
CA GLY A 365 25.84 51.82 -29.84
C GLY A 365 25.14 52.39 -28.58
N PRO A 366 25.04 53.73 -28.45
CA PRO A 366 24.69 54.44 -27.20
C PRO A 366 23.33 54.06 -26.60
N GLY A 367 22.40 53.55 -27.40
CA GLY A 367 21.06 53.19 -26.96
C GLY A 367 21.01 52.02 -25.96
N PHE A 368 22.12 51.31 -25.76
CA PHE A 368 22.23 50.23 -24.78
C PHE A 368 22.79 50.71 -23.42
N ASP A 369 23.33 51.92 -23.31
CA ASP A 369 23.92 52.44 -22.06
C ASP A 369 22.87 53.10 -21.12
N SER A 370 21.69 52.48 -21.00
CA SER A 370 20.61 52.92 -20.10
C SER A 370 20.03 51.76 -19.30
N THR A 371 19.35 52.10 -18.20
CA THR A 371 18.48 51.14 -17.52
C THR A 371 17.14 51.12 -18.23
N ASP A 372 16.78 49.97 -18.79
CA ASP A 372 15.52 49.79 -19.50
C ASP A 372 14.50 49.15 -18.55
N THR A 373 13.29 49.71 -18.54
CA THR A 373 12.14 49.15 -17.83
C THR A 373 11.05 48.84 -18.83
N VAL A 374 10.72 47.55 -18.98
CA VAL A 374 9.72 47.08 -19.92
C VAL A 374 8.56 46.49 -19.15
N VAL A 375 7.36 46.97 -19.43
CA VAL A 375 6.11 46.41 -18.92
C VAL A 375 5.30 45.91 -20.10
N GLY A 376 4.84 44.67 -20.03
CA GLY A 376 4.10 44.01 -21.11
C GLY A 376 2.84 43.32 -20.61
N LEU A 377 1.77 43.41 -21.40
CA LEU A 377 0.58 42.59 -21.24
C LEU A 377 0.44 41.68 -22.45
N THR A 378 0.27 40.38 -22.23
CA THR A 378 0.05 39.40 -23.29
C THR A 378 -1.31 38.73 -23.12
N PHE A 379 -2.20 38.92 -24.09
CA PHE A 379 -3.52 38.30 -24.14
C PHE A 379 -3.56 37.23 -25.25
N SER A 380 -4.07 36.04 -24.92
CA SER A 380 -4.25 34.96 -25.90
C SER A 380 -5.47 34.11 -25.57
N VAL A 381 -6.31 33.85 -26.58
CA VAL A 381 -7.50 33.00 -26.45
C VAL A 381 -7.74 32.19 -27.73
N PRO A 382 -7.76 30.84 -27.67
CA PRO A 382 -8.23 30.05 -28.79
C PRO A 382 -9.75 30.23 -28.92
N LEU A 383 -10.27 30.63 -30.08
CA LEU A 383 -11.70 30.93 -30.23
C LEU A 383 -12.59 29.68 -30.21
N GLN A 384 -12.13 28.58 -30.81
CA GLN A 384 -12.92 27.35 -30.96
C GLN A 384 -12.99 26.49 -29.68
N ARG A 385 -11.92 26.48 -28.87
CA ARG A 385 -11.80 25.76 -27.57
C ARG A 385 -12.24 24.29 -27.54
N ARG A 386 -12.25 23.60 -28.68
CA ARG A 386 -12.77 22.22 -28.78
C ARG A 386 -11.99 21.26 -27.89
N GLU A 387 -10.67 21.38 -27.85
CA GLU A 387 -9.81 20.56 -26.99
C GLU A 387 -10.12 20.75 -25.49
N ALA A 388 -10.09 21.99 -25.00
CA ALA A 388 -10.37 22.29 -23.60
C ALA A 388 -11.79 21.85 -23.18
N ARG A 389 -12.79 22.06 -24.04
CA ARG A 389 -14.16 21.58 -23.82
C ARG A 389 -14.23 20.05 -23.75
N GLY A 390 -13.58 19.35 -24.68
CA GLY A 390 -13.54 17.89 -24.69
C GLY A 390 -12.86 17.32 -23.44
N ARG A 391 -11.74 17.92 -23.00
CA ARG A 391 -11.05 17.53 -21.76
C ARG A 391 -11.92 17.78 -20.51
N LEU A 392 -12.67 18.88 -20.46
CA LEU A 392 -13.61 19.15 -19.37
C LEU A 392 -14.75 18.13 -19.32
N GLN A 393 -15.41 17.88 -20.46
CA GLN A 393 -16.50 16.89 -20.55
C GLN A 393 -16.04 15.49 -20.15
N ARG A 394 -14.80 15.11 -20.53
CA ARG A 394 -14.18 13.87 -20.08
C ARG A 394 -14.00 13.84 -18.55
N ALA A 395 -13.44 14.89 -17.95
CA ALA A 395 -13.26 14.95 -16.50
C ALA A 395 -14.58 14.89 -15.73
N GLU A 396 -15.64 15.53 -16.24
CA GLU A 396 -17.00 15.47 -15.66
C GLU A 396 -17.65 14.08 -15.82
N ALA A 397 -17.30 13.33 -16.87
CA ALA A 397 -17.72 11.94 -17.03
C ALA A 397 -16.97 11.01 -16.06
N GLU A 398 -15.65 11.19 -15.90
CA GLU A 398 -14.81 10.44 -14.94
C GLU A 398 -15.27 10.65 -13.48
N LEU A 399 -15.70 11.85 -13.11
CA LEU A 399 -16.31 12.11 -11.79
C LEU A 399 -17.60 11.30 -11.61
N ARG A 400 -18.54 11.38 -12.55
CA ARG A 400 -19.82 10.65 -12.48
C ARG A 400 -19.61 9.14 -12.42
N GLU A 401 -18.63 8.62 -13.18
CA GLU A 401 -18.23 7.21 -13.10
C GLU A 401 -17.75 6.85 -11.69
N THR A 402 -16.90 7.70 -11.08
CA THR A 402 -16.36 7.48 -9.73
C THR A 402 -17.47 7.49 -8.68
N GLU A 403 -18.43 8.41 -8.77
CA GLU A 403 -19.60 8.47 -7.90
C GLU A 403 -20.48 7.22 -8.00
N LEU A 404 -20.71 6.70 -9.22
CA LEU A 404 -21.46 5.47 -9.44
C LEU A 404 -20.71 4.24 -8.87
N ARG A 405 -19.38 4.20 -9.03
CA ARG A 405 -18.56 3.14 -8.43
C ARG A 405 -18.60 3.19 -6.90
N GLN A 406 -18.55 4.38 -6.30
CA GLN A 406 -18.69 4.55 -4.85
C GLN A 406 -20.03 3.99 -4.36
N ARG A 407 -21.15 4.32 -5.03
CA ARG A 407 -22.48 3.79 -4.67
C ARG A 407 -22.51 2.27 -4.74
N ARG A 408 -22.02 1.67 -5.83
CA ARG A 408 -21.96 0.21 -5.98
C ARG A 408 -21.15 -0.46 -4.86
N ILE A 409 -20.02 0.12 -4.48
CA ILE A 409 -19.18 -0.41 -3.40
C ILE A 409 -19.86 -0.23 -2.03
N ALA A 410 -20.54 0.88 -1.79
CA ALA A 410 -21.33 1.08 -0.57
C ALA A 410 -22.46 0.05 -0.46
N ASP A 411 -23.17 -0.24 -1.56
CA ASP A 411 -24.22 -1.27 -1.61
C ASP A 411 -23.63 -2.67 -1.33
N GLN A 412 -22.47 -2.98 -1.93
CA GLN A 412 -21.75 -4.24 -1.72
C GLN A 412 -21.31 -4.40 -0.25
N ILE A 413 -20.73 -3.37 0.36
CA ILE A 413 -20.33 -3.38 1.78
C ILE A 413 -21.54 -3.59 2.68
N THR A 414 -22.66 -2.93 2.38
CA THR A 414 -23.91 -3.07 3.15
C THR A 414 -24.42 -4.51 3.11
N MET A 415 -24.44 -5.11 1.92
CA MET A 415 -24.83 -6.51 1.72
C MET A 415 -23.86 -7.48 2.43
N GLU A 416 -22.54 -7.29 2.27
CA GLU A 416 -21.51 -8.13 2.89
C GLU A 416 -21.57 -8.07 4.42
N LEU A 417 -21.73 -6.88 5.00
CA LEU A 417 -21.84 -6.72 6.45
C LEU A 417 -23.10 -7.40 6.99
N GLY A 418 -24.24 -7.26 6.29
CA GLY A 418 -25.46 -8.00 6.62
C GLY A 418 -25.23 -9.51 6.64
N ASN A 419 -24.60 -10.06 5.59
CA ASN A 419 -24.28 -11.49 5.52
C ASN A 419 -23.31 -11.93 6.63
N ILE A 420 -22.33 -11.11 7.00
CA ILE A 420 -21.38 -11.43 8.09
C ILE A 420 -22.12 -11.52 9.43
N ILE A 421 -23.03 -10.59 9.72
CA ILE A 421 -23.82 -10.59 10.96
C ILE A 421 -24.73 -11.82 11.02
N GLU A 422 -25.43 -12.14 9.94
CA GLU A 422 -26.28 -13.34 9.87
C GLU A 422 -25.46 -14.62 10.04
N ASN A 423 -24.31 -14.71 9.37
CA ASN A 423 -23.41 -15.86 9.49
C ASN A 423 -22.84 -16.01 10.91
N LEU A 424 -22.45 -14.90 11.56
CA LEU A 424 -21.97 -14.91 12.94
C LEU A 424 -23.06 -15.39 13.91
N THR A 425 -24.27 -14.85 13.77
CA THR A 425 -25.42 -15.22 14.61
C THR A 425 -25.76 -16.71 14.45
N ALA A 426 -25.79 -17.20 13.21
CA ALA A 426 -26.06 -18.60 12.92
C ALA A 426 -24.93 -19.51 13.43
N ALA A 427 -23.66 -19.14 13.21
CA ALA A 427 -22.51 -19.95 13.62
C ALA A 427 -22.44 -20.13 15.14
N LEU A 428 -22.70 -19.07 15.91
CA LEU A 428 -22.73 -19.15 17.37
C LEU A 428 -23.86 -20.05 17.87
N LYS A 429 -25.07 -19.92 17.31
CA LYS A 429 -26.19 -20.80 17.66
C LYS A 429 -25.95 -22.26 17.29
N ILE A 430 -25.27 -22.52 16.17
CA ILE A 430 -24.90 -23.88 15.75
C ILE A 430 -23.84 -24.45 16.70
N ALA A 431 -22.87 -23.66 17.15
CA ALA A 431 -21.88 -24.07 18.12
C ALA A 431 -22.52 -24.49 19.45
N ASP A 432 -23.46 -23.69 19.99
CA ASP A 432 -24.21 -24.03 21.21
C ASP A 432 -24.98 -25.36 21.07
N LEU A 433 -25.63 -25.57 19.91
CA LEU A 433 -26.38 -26.80 19.63
C LEU A 433 -25.45 -28.01 19.50
N ALA A 434 -24.29 -27.84 18.86
CA ALA A 434 -23.31 -28.92 18.69
C ALA A 434 -22.68 -29.30 20.04
N GLU A 435 -22.41 -28.35 20.93
CA GLU A 435 -21.95 -28.65 22.30
C GLU A 435 -23.00 -29.42 23.10
N ALA A 436 -24.28 -29.02 22.99
CA ALA A 436 -25.39 -29.75 23.60
C ALA A 436 -25.51 -31.18 23.05
N GLU A 437 -25.30 -31.38 21.74
CA GLU A 437 -25.28 -32.71 21.10
C GLU A 437 -24.14 -33.58 21.64
N VAL A 438 -22.92 -33.05 21.77
CA VAL A 438 -21.77 -33.76 22.35
C VAL A 438 -22.11 -34.26 23.76
N LYS A 439 -22.73 -33.43 24.59
CA LYS A 439 -23.15 -33.82 25.94
C LYS A 439 -24.12 -34.99 25.92
N GLN A 440 -25.10 -34.99 25.00
CA GLN A 440 -26.07 -36.09 24.88
C GLN A 440 -25.46 -37.36 24.28
N ALA A 441 -24.62 -37.23 23.26
CA ALA A 441 -23.91 -38.36 22.67
C ALA A 441 -23.01 -39.07 23.69
N ASN A 442 -22.30 -38.29 24.52
CA ASN A 442 -21.51 -38.84 25.63
C ASN A 442 -22.37 -39.54 26.69
N ALA A 443 -23.54 -38.99 27.04
CA ALA A 443 -24.47 -39.65 27.95
C ALA A 443 -24.96 -41.00 27.40
N MET A 444 -25.24 -41.07 26.10
CA MET A 444 -25.62 -42.31 25.41
C MET A 444 -24.49 -43.34 25.39
N VAL A 445 -23.25 -42.92 25.17
CA VAL A 445 -22.08 -43.81 25.28
C VAL A 445 -21.99 -44.42 26.68
N GLN A 446 -22.14 -43.61 27.74
CA GLN A 446 -22.06 -44.12 29.11
C GLN A 446 -23.21 -45.07 29.45
N ALA A 447 -24.43 -44.77 28.98
CA ALA A 447 -25.60 -45.64 29.16
C ALA A 447 -25.39 -47.00 28.46
N GLU A 448 -24.95 -47.00 27.21
CA GLU A 448 -24.76 -48.24 26.45
C GLU A 448 -23.57 -49.06 26.98
N ARG A 449 -22.46 -48.42 27.38
CA ARG A 449 -21.34 -49.08 28.08
C ARG A 449 -21.81 -49.77 29.37
N THR A 450 -22.72 -49.14 30.12
CA THR A 450 -23.27 -49.71 31.35
C THR A 450 -24.18 -50.91 31.05
N ARG A 451 -25.08 -50.79 30.07
CA ARG A 451 -25.95 -51.90 29.63
C ARG A 451 -25.14 -53.10 29.14
N PHE A 452 -24.11 -52.85 28.34
CA PHE A 452 -23.20 -53.89 27.85
C PHE A 452 -22.49 -54.61 29.00
N ARG A 453 -21.98 -53.88 30.01
CA ARG A 453 -21.35 -54.46 31.21
C ARG A 453 -22.30 -55.34 32.02
N LEU A 454 -23.59 -55.00 32.03
CA LEU A 454 -24.66 -55.77 32.70
C LEU A 454 -25.20 -56.93 31.84
N GLY A 455 -24.66 -57.15 30.64
CA GLY A 455 -25.08 -58.23 29.73
C GLY A 455 -26.39 -57.94 28.97
N ALA A 456 -26.95 -56.74 29.08
CA ALA A 456 -28.23 -56.33 28.49
C ALA A 456 -28.09 -55.48 27.21
N GLY A 457 -26.88 -55.44 26.62
CA GLY A 457 -26.56 -54.65 25.44
C GLY A 457 -25.64 -55.41 24.47
N GLU A 458 -25.59 -54.93 23.23
CA GLU A 458 -24.77 -55.52 22.17
C GLU A 458 -23.50 -54.70 21.93
N PHE A 459 -22.41 -55.38 21.60
CA PHE A 459 -21.11 -54.75 21.34
C PHE A 459 -21.15 -53.76 20.18
N PHE A 460 -21.87 -54.11 19.11
CA PHE A 460 -22.09 -53.26 17.95
C PHE A 460 -22.67 -51.90 18.33
N LEU A 461 -23.66 -51.88 19.24
CA LEU A 461 -24.28 -50.63 19.71
C LEU A 461 -23.28 -49.75 20.46
N VAL A 462 -22.42 -50.32 21.31
CA VAL A 462 -21.37 -49.55 22.00
C VAL A 462 -20.43 -48.89 21.00
N ASN A 463 -19.97 -49.64 19.99
CA ASN A 463 -19.10 -49.09 18.93
C ASN A 463 -19.78 -47.97 18.17
N GLN A 464 -21.03 -48.16 17.78
CA GLN A 464 -21.81 -47.16 17.07
C GLN A 464 -21.95 -45.89 17.92
N ARG A 465 -22.30 -46.01 19.21
CA ARG A 465 -22.42 -44.84 20.09
C ARG A 465 -21.11 -44.08 20.28
N GLU A 466 -19.98 -44.79 20.38
CA GLU A 466 -18.68 -44.15 20.48
C GLU A 466 -18.29 -43.42 19.18
N GLU A 467 -18.59 -44.00 18.03
CA GLU A 467 -18.40 -43.35 16.74
C GLU A 467 -19.31 -42.13 16.58
N ASP A 468 -20.58 -42.24 16.97
CA ASP A 468 -21.54 -41.13 16.98
C ASP A 468 -21.04 -39.98 17.88
N ALA A 469 -20.52 -40.30 19.07
CA ALA A 469 -19.98 -39.31 20.00
C ALA A 469 -18.71 -38.62 19.47
N ALA A 470 -17.80 -39.37 18.84
CA ALA A 470 -16.63 -38.77 18.20
C ALA A 470 -17.00 -37.89 17.01
N ASN A 471 -17.98 -38.31 16.20
CA ASN A 471 -18.49 -37.50 15.10
C ASN A 471 -19.16 -36.20 15.62
N ALA A 472 -19.91 -36.29 16.72
CA ALA A 472 -20.50 -35.12 17.37
C ALA A 472 -19.41 -34.17 17.89
N GLN A 473 -18.33 -34.69 18.51
CA GLN A 473 -17.19 -33.89 18.98
C GLN A 473 -16.49 -33.17 17.82
N VAL A 474 -16.19 -33.86 16.72
CA VAL A 474 -15.62 -33.23 15.51
C VAL A 474 -16.56 -32.17 14.95
N SER A 475 -17.86 -32.41 14.96
CA SER A 475 -18.86 -31.45 14.49
C SER A 475 -18.92 -30.21 15.37
N ALA A 476 -18.80 -30.37 16.69
CA ALA A 476 -18.70 -29.25 17.64
C ALA A 476 -17.42 -28.44 17.45
N ILE A 477 -16.26 -29.09 17.26
CA ILE A 477 -14.99 -28.41 16.94
C ILE A 477 -15.13 -27.55 15.67
N ARG A 478 -15.77 -28.10 14.62
CA ARG A 478 -16.01 -27.37 13.37
C ARG A 478 -17.01 -26.24 13.52
N ALA A 479 -18.02 -26.41 14.37
CA ALA A 479 -18.99 -25.36 14.67
C ALA A 479 -18.36 -24.20 15.45
N ASP A 480 -17.53 -24.49 16.47
CA ASP A 480 -16.74 -23.48 17.19
C ASP A 480 -15.79 -22.75 16.23
N LEU A 481 -15.07 -23.48 15.38
CA LEU A 481 -14.24 -22.90 14.32
C LEU A 481 -15.06 -21.95 13.45
N ALA A 482 -16.24 -22.36 12.98
CA ALA A 482 -17.10 -21.51 12.16
C ALA A 482 -17.48 -20.21 12.90
N GLY A 483 -17.79 -20.30 14.20
CA GLY A 483 -18.03 -19.14 15.07
C GLY A 483 -16.82 -18.20 15.12
N ARG A 484 -15.63 -18.72 15.38
CA ARG A 484 -14.38 -17.93 15.44
C ARG A 484 -14.01 -17.28 14.11
N LEU A 485 -14.24 -17.98 13.00
CA LEU A 485 -14.03 -17.43 11.65
C LEU A 485 -15.03 -16.32 11.33
N ALA A 486 -16.29 -16.45 11.77
CA ALA A 486 -17.30 -15.43 11.61
C ALA A 486 -16.99 -14.19 12.47
N GLU A 487 -16.53 -14.38 13.71
CA GLU A 487 -16.08 -13.30 14.58
C GLU A 487 -14.88 -12.56 13.98
N ALA A 488 -13.87 -13.28 13.48
CA ALA A 488 -12.73 -12.68 12.80
C ALA A 488 -13.17 -11.84 11.59
N SER A 489 -14.16 -12.32 10.82
CA SER A 489 -14.72 -11.61 9.67
C SER A 489 -15.52 -10.38 10.08
N TYR A 490 -16.25 -10.46 11.19
CA TYR A 490 -16.95 -9.33 11.78
C TYR A 490 -15.97 -8.25 12.28
N ASN A 491 -14.93 -8.64 13.01
CA ASN A 491 -13.89 -7.74 13.48
C ASN A 491 -13.15 -7.05 12.31
N ALA A 492 -12.87 -7.77 11.22
CA ALA A 492 -12.32 -7.19 10.00
C ALA A 492 -13.28 -6.19 9.33
N ALA A 493 -14.55 -6.57 9.17
CA ALA A 493 -15.56 -5.73 8.53
C ALA A 493 -15.91 -4.47 9.35
N THR A 494 -15.76 -4.52 10.68
CA THR A 494 -15.99 -3.40 11.59
C THR A 494 -14.73 -2.60 11.93
N MET A 495 -13.57 -2.99 11.37
CA MET A 495 -12.27 -2.42 11.69
C MET A 495 -11.94 -2.42 13.20
N ASN A 496 -12.22 -3.51 13.89
CA ASN A 496 -11.80 -3.70 15.27
C ASN A 496 -10.27 -3.89 15.33
N LEU A 497 -9.52 -2.79 15.31
CA LEU A 497 -8.05 -2.78 15.22
C LEU A 497 -7.40 -3.53 16.38
N LYS A 498 -7.97 -3.42 17.57
CA LYS A 498 -7.50 -4.13 18.76
C LYS A 498 -7.58 -5.65 18.58
N ALA A 499 -8.73 -6.16 18.15
CA ALA A 499 -8.92 -7.59 17.90
C ALA A 499 -8.04 -8.15 16.77
N LEU A 500 -7.57 -7.27 15.87
CA LEU A 500 -6.65 -7.60 14.79
C LEU A 500 -5.17 -7.32 15.12
N GLY A 501 -4.85 -6.90 16.35
CA GLY A 501 -3.47 -6.64 16.76
C GLY A 501 -2.81 -5.48 15.99
N LEU A 502 -3.58 -4.46 15.60
CA LEU A 502 -3.12 -3.31 14.81
C LEU A 502 -2.99 -2.00 15.59
N GLU A 503 -3.27 -2.00 16.90
CA GLU A 503 -3.09 -0.86 17.81
C GLU A 503 -1.63 -0.52 18.11
#